data_AF-A0A3S4SZH2-F1
#
_entry.id   AF-A0A3S4SZH2-F1
#
_cell.length_a   1.000
_cell.length_b   1.000
_cell.length_c   1.000
_cell.angle_alpha   90.00
_cell.angle_beta   90.00
_cell.angle_gamma   90.00
#
_symmetry.space_group_name_H-M   'P 1'
#
loop_
_entity.id
_entity.type
_entity.pdbx_description
1 polymer ?
#
loop_
_entity_poly.entity_id
_entity_poly.type
_entity_poly.pdbx_seq_one_letter_code
_entity_poly.pdbx_strand_id
1 'polypeptide(L)'
;MTNHVDSQAVSFWEVHQWVEKFLATAGDFPMCGTVAWSELADDDKRKWAALLDFAQHHALRVETAQELRAETSQAVAASADWRGIAQEIQQREEIYRSRPWLRREVVRR
;
A
#
# COMPACT_ATOMS: atom_id res chain seq x y z
N MET A 1 -9.90 14.24 -18.86
CA MET A 1 -9.01 13.48 -17.96
C MET A 1 -9.85 12.37 -17.36
N THR A 2 -9.86 11.20 -17.98
CA THR A 2 -10.65 10.04 -17.54
C THR A 2 -9.91 9.38 -16.37
N ASN A 3 -10.46 9.48 -15.16
CA ASN A 3 -9.96 8.72 -14.01
C ASN A 3 -10.40 7.27 -14.18
N HIS A 4 -9.48 6.39 -14.57
CA HIS A 4 -9.69 4.95 -14.45
C HIS A 4 -9.50 4.56 -12.98
N VAL A 5 -10.55 4.02 -12.37
CA VAL A 5 -10.45 3.38 -11.04
C VAL A 5 -10.04 1.94 -11.29
N ASP A 6 -8.76 1.75 -11.58
CA ASP A 6 -8.17 0.42 -11.72
C ASP A 6 -7.72 -0.10 -10.35
N SER A 7 -7.69 -1.43 -10.20
CA SER A 7 -7.19 -2.07 -8.98
C SER A 7 -5.72 -1.71 -8.77
N GLN A 8 -5.37 -1.34 -7.53
CA GLN A 8 -3.99 -1.08 -7.11
C GLN A 8 -3.35 -2.29 -6.42
N ALA A 9 -4.01 -3.46 -6.44
CA ALA A 9 -3.49 -4.68 -5.83
C ALA A 9 -2.20 -5.13 -6.55
N VAL A 10 -1.15 -5.40 -5.77
CA VAL A 10 0.10 -5.97 -6.28
C VAL A 10 0.07 -7.46 -6.01
N SER A 11 0.33 -8.27 -7.04
CA SER A 11 0.47 -9.73 -6.89
C SER A 11 1.95 -10.12 -6.92
N PHE A 12 2.48 -10.59 -5.80
CA PHE A 12 3.84 -11.15 -5.78
C PHE A 12 3.94 -12.40 -6.63
N TRP A 13 2.95 -13.29 -6.53
CA TRP A 13 3.00 -14.59 -7.21
C TRP A 13 3.11 -14.45 -8.73
N GLU A 14 2.31 -13.56 -9.33
CA GLU A 14 2.38 -13.27 -10.78
C GLU A 14 3.76 -12.72 -11.19
N VAL A 15 4.34 -11.83 -10.37
CA VAL A 15 5.70 -11.29 -10.61
C VAL A 15 6.73 -12.40 -10.50
N HIS A 16 6.65 -13.26 -9.48
CA HIS A 16 7.56 -14.37 -9.27
C HIS A 16 7.55 -15.34 -10.45
N GLN A 17 6.37 -15.77 -10.90
CA GLN A 17 6.23 -16.65 -12.07
C GLN A 17 6.80 -16.02 -13.34
N TRP A 18 6.63 -14.71 -13.52
CA TRP A 18 7.19 -14.02 -14.68
C TRP A 18 8.71 -13.87 -14.60
N VAL A 19 9.27 -13.61 -13.42
CA VAL A 19 10.70 -13.41 -13.17
C VAL A 19 11.48 -14.74 -13.26
N GLU A 20 10.89 -15.86 -12.87
CA GLU A 20 11.52 -17.19 -12.77
C GLU A 20 12.30 -17.58 -14.03
N LYS A 21 11.73 -17.34 -15.21
CA LYS A 21 12.38 -17.66 -16.51
C LYS A 21 13.71 -16.93 -16.73
N PHE A 22 13.89 -15.75 -16.14
CA PHE A 22 15.14 -15.00 -16.24
C PHE A 22 16.17 -15.53 -15.24
N LEU A 23 15.74 -15.75 -13.99
CA LEU A 23 16.60 -16.26 -12.92
C LEU A 23 17.16 -17.64 -13.27
N ALA A 24 16.32 -18.53 -13.82
CA ALA A 24 16.72 -19.87 -14.23
C ALA A 24 17.84 -19.89 -15.30
N THR A 25 17.98 -18.81 -16.09
CA THR A 25 18.98 -18.73 -17.16
C THR A 25 20.28 -18.04 -16.76
N ALA A 26 20.32 -17.41 -15.59
CA ALA A 26 21.45 -16.57 -15.18
C ALA A 26 22.54 -17.34 -14.41
N GLY A 27 22.22 -18.53 -13.88
CA GLY A 27 23.11 -19.27 -12.99
C GLY A 27 23.34 -18.52 -11.67
N ASP A 28 24.52 -18.66 -11.08
CA ASP A 28 24.87 -17.92 -9.88
C ASP A 28 25.11 -16.43 -10.21
N PHE A 29 24.45 -15.55 -9.46
CA PHE A 29 24.58 -14.10 -9.60
C PHE A 29 24.81 -13.42 -8.24
N PRO A 30 25.59 -12.31 -8.20
CA PRO A 30 25.82 -11.57 -6.98
C PRO A 30 24.55 -10.83 -6.53
N MET A 31 24.44 -10.54 -5.24
CA MET A 31 23.34 -9.73 -4.71
C MET A 31 23.33 -8.33 -5.35
N CYS A 32 22.13 -7.86 -5.73
CA CYS A 32 21.92 -6.54 -6.33
C CYS A 32 22.53 -5.42 -5.47
N GLY A 33 23.25 -4.50 -6.09
CA GLY A 33 23.87 -3.34 -5.43
C GLY A 33 25.20 -3.62 -4.72
N THR A 34 25.68 -4.86 -4.68
CA THR A 34 27.04 -5.15 -4.18
C THR A 34 28.11 -4.63 -5.15
N VAL A 35 29.38 -4.56 -4.70
CA VAL A 35 30.51 -4.21 -5.57
C VAL A 35 30.62 -5.20 -6.74
N ALA A 36 30.54 -6.50 -6.45
CA ALA A 36 30.56 -7.54 -7.48
C ALA A 36 29.43 -7.40 -8.51
N TRP A 37 28.25 -6.92 -8.11
CA TRP A 37 27.16 -6.59 -9.03
C TRP A 37 27.43 -5.33 -9.85
N SER A 38 27.99 -4.30 -9.23
CA SER A 38 28.30 -3.02 -9.88
C SER A 38 29.36 -3.17 -10.98
N GLU A 39 30.29 -4.11 -10.79
CA GLU A 39 31.36 -4.43 -11.75
C GLU A 39 30.87 -5.24 -12.96
N LEU A 40 29.67 -5.82 -12.92
CA LEU A 40 29.09 -6.50 -14.08
C LEU A 40 28.76 -5.49 -15.19
N ALA A 41 28.92 -5.92 -16.44
CA ALA A 41 28.49 -5.14 -17.61
C ALA A 41 26.96 -4.97 -17.62
N ASP A 42 26.47 -3.88 -18.23
CA ASP A 42 25.04 -3.57 -18.25
C ASP A 42 24.19 -4.56 -19.07
N ASP A 43 24.82 -5.30 -19.98
CA ASP A 43 24.21 -6.38 -20.76
C ASP A 43 24.42 -7.78 -20.14
N ASP A 44 25.12 -7.88 -18.99
CA ASP A 44 25.30 -9.15 -18.30
C ASP A 44 23.97 -9.63 -17.71
N LYS A 45 23.55 -10.84 -18.12
CA LYS A 45 22.30 -11.46 -17.66
C LYS A 45 22.24 -11.61 -16.14
N ARG A 46 23.38 -11.83 -15.47
CA ARG A 46 23.45 -11.95 -14.01
C ARG A 46 23.12 -10.63 -13.32
N LYS A 47 23.50 -9.49 -13.91
CA LYS A 47 23.20 -8.15 -13.40
C LYS A 47 21.70 -7.91 -13.40
N TRP A 48 21.05 -8.27 -14.52
CA TRP A 48 19.59 -8.21 -14.66
C TRP A 48 18.87 -9.20 -13.76
N ALA A 49 19.35 -10.45 -13.65
CA ALA A 49 18.74 -11.45 -12.77
C ALA A 49 18.75 -11.01 -11.31
N ALA A 50 19.87 -10.49 -10.81
CA ALA A 50 19.96 -9.94 -9.47
C ALA A 50 18.97 -8.78 -9.23
N LEU A 51 18.78 -7.91 -10.23
CA LEU A 51 17.83 -6.79 -10.15
C LEU A 51 16.37 -7.28 -10.15
N LEU A 52 16.05 -8.28 -10.98
CA LEU A 52 14.72 -8.89 -11.04
C LEU A 52 14.39 -9.66 -9.76
N ASP A 53 15.35 -10.37 -9.19
CA ASP A 53 15.22 -11.01 -7.88
C ASP A 53 14.95 -9.97 -6.78
N PHE A 54 15.62 -8.82 -6.81
CA PHE A 54 15.34 -7.73 -5.88
C PHE A 54 13.93 -7.14 -6.10
N ALA A 55 13.50 -6.99 -7.35
CA ALA A 55 12.19 -6.44 -7.70
C ALA A 55 11.03 -7.33 -7.24
N GLN A 56 11.12 -8.66 -7.39
CA GLN A 56 10.08 -9.58 -6.91
C GLN A 56 9.94 -9.52 -5.37
N HIS A 57 11.04 -9.36 -4.64
CA HIS A 57 10.99 -9.18 -3.18
C HIS A 57 10.32 -7.84 -2.79
N HIS A 58 10.46 -6.79 -3.60
CA HIS A 58 9.70 -5.56 -3.37
C HIS A 58 8.20 -5.77 -3.60
N ALA A 59 7.81 -6.49 -4.65
CA ALA A 59 6.41 -6.84 -4.88
C ALA A 59 5.80 -7.61 -3.70
N LEU A 60 6.54 -8.59 -3.15
CA LEU A 60 6.16 -9.30 -1.91
C LEU A 60 5.92 -8.34 -0.75
N ARG A 61 6.85 -7.41 -0.51
CA ARG A 61 6.71 -6.42 0.58
C ARG A 61 5.49 -5.52 0.38
N VAL A 62 5.17 -5.15 -0.86
CA VAL A 62 3.99 -4.32 -1.15
C VAL A 62 2.71 -5.11 -0.92
N GLU A 63 2.61 -6.33 -1.42
CA GLU A 63 1.45 -7.21 -1.21
C GLU A 63 1.18 -7.43 0.28
N THR A 64 2.18 -7.84 1.07
CA THR A 64 2.04 -8.04 2.53
C THR A 64 1.65 -6.74 3.24
N ALA A 65 2.16 -5.58 2.80
CA ALA A 65 1.76 -4.30 3.37
C ALA A 65 0.30 -3.94 3.03
N GLN A 66 -0.18 -4.30 1.85
CA GLN A 66 -1.58 -4.13 1.45
C GLN A 66 -2.51 -5.01 2.27
N GLU A 67 -2.15 -6.27 2.49
CA GLU A 67 -2.89 -7.21 3.35
C GLU A 67 -3.00 -6.66 4.78
N LEU A 68 -1.88 -6.28 5.40
CA LEU A 68 -1.86 -5.72 6.74
C LEU A 68 -2.70 -4.43 6.84
N ARG A 69 -2.65 -3.56 5.82
CA ARG A 69 -3.46 -2.35 5.77
C ARG A 69 -4.95 -2.69 5.69
N ALA A 70 -5.33 -3.70 4.91
CA ALA A 70 -6.71 -4.14 4.78
C ALA A 70 -7.23 -4.71 6.12
N GLU A 71 -6.45 -5.58 6.77
CA GLU A 71 -6.77 -6.12 8.10
C GLU A 71 -6.91 -5.01 9.14
N THR A 72 -5.96 -4.07 9.19
CA THR A 72 -5.99 -2.94 10.12
C THR A 72 -7.21 -2.05 9.87
N SER A 73 -7.56 -1.82 8.60
CA SER A 73 -8.74 -1.03 8.23
C SER A 73 -10.03 -1.70 8.69
N GLN A 74 -10.12 -3.03 8.55
CA GLN A 74 -11.25 -3.81 9.06
C GLN A 74 -11.32 -3.78 10.59
N ALA A 75 -10.19 -3.91 11.28
CA ALA A 75 -10.13 -3.84 12.74
C ALA A 75 -10.58 -2.46 13.26
N VAL A 76 -10.15 -1.37 12.64
CA VAL A 76 -10.62 -0.01 12.97
C VAL A 76 -12.12 0.12 12.70
N ALA A 77 -12.61 -0.37 11.55
CA ALA A 77 -14.03 -0.37 11.23
C ALA A 77 -14.87 -1.19 12.23
N ALA A 78 -14.31 -2.23 12.84
CA ALA A 78 -14.97 -3.04 13.86
C ALA A 78 -14.82 -2.49 15.29
N SER A 79 -13.87 -1.57 15.53
CA SER A 79 -13.49 -1.14 16.89
C SER A 79 -14.51 -0.28 17.64
N ALA A 80 -15.45 0.34 16.93
CA ALA A 80 -16.44 1.23 17.51
C ALA A 80 -17.80 1.09 16.82
N ASP A 81 -18.88 1.43 17.52
CA ASP A 81 -20.20 1.58 16.91
C ASP A 81 -20.24 2.88 16.08
N TRP A 82 -19.67 2.82 14.88
CA TRP A 82 -19.64 3.94 13.95
C TRP A 82 -21.04 4.41 13.56
N ARG A 83 -22.05 3.53 13.63
CA ARG A 83 -23.45 3.91 13.39
C ARG A 83 -23.98 4.77 14.54
N GLY A 84 -23.75 4.36 15.78
CA GLY A 84 -24.08 5.15 16.97
C GLY A 84 -23.41 6.52 16.96
N ILE A 85 -22.12 6.58 16.65
CA ILE A 85 -21.37 7.85 16.52
C ILE A 85 -21.97 8.73 15.41
N ALA A 86 -22.27 8.15 14.24
CA ALA A 86 -22.88 8.90 13.15
C ALA A 86 -24.27 9.45 13.52
N GLN A 87 -25.08 8.66 14.23
CA GLN A 87 -26.39 9.09 14.74
C GLN A 87 -26.25 10.23 15.75
N GLU A 88 -25.31 10.14 16.69
CA GLU A 88 -25.06 11.20 17.67
C GLU A 88 -24.65 12.51 16.98
N ILE A 89 -23.73 12.44 16.01
CA ILE A 89 -23.29 13.61 15.23
C ILE A 89 -24.47 14.23 14.49
N GLN A 90 -25.30 13.42 13.82
CA GLN A 90 -26.48 13.89 13.10
C GLN A 90 -27.50 14.55 14.04
N GLN A 91 -27.80 13.92 15.18
CA GLN A 91 -28.71 14.47 16.19
C GLN A 91 -28.20 15.80 16.75
N ARG A 92 -26.90 15.89 17.02
CA ARG A 92 -26.27 17.12 17.51
C ARG A 92 -26.33 18.26 16.49
N GLU A 93 -26.04 17.98 15.22
CA GLU A 93 -26.17 18.98 14.15
C GLU A 93 -27.61 19.43 13.97
N GLU A 94 -28.59 18.53 14.07
CA GLU A 94 -30.02 18.87 14.00
C GLU A 94 -30.46 19.77 15.17
N ILE A 95 -29.97 19.49 16.39
CA ILE A 95 -30.20 20.36 17.55
C ILE A 95 -29.64 21.76 17.29
N TYR A 96 -28.42 21.88 16.77
CA TYR A 96 -27.85 23.20 16.49
C TYR A 96 -28.48 23.91 15.30
N ARG A 97 -28.97 23.15 14.31
CA ARG A 97 -29.73 23.70 13.18
C ARG A 97 -31.07 24.27 13.63
N SER A 98 -31.78 23.56 14.51
CA SER A 98 -33.07 23.99 15.06
C SER A 98 -32.93 25.03 16.18
N ARG A 99 -31.80 25.05 16.90
CA ARG A 99 -31.51 25.98 18.00
C ARG A 99 -30.12 26.62 17.85
N PRO A 100 -29.94 27.54 16.89
CA PRO A 100 -28.63 28.13 16.60
C PRO A 100 -27.98 28.83 17.80
N TRP A 101 -28.78 29.43 18.69
CA TRP A 101 -28.32 30.14 19.89
C TRP A 101 -27.64 29.24 20.94
N LEU A 102 -27.74 27.91 20.83
CA LEU A 102 -27.02 26.97 21.69
C LEU A 102 -25.56 26.76 21.27
N ARG A 103 -25.16 27.19 20.06
CA ARG A 103 -23.74 27.16 19.68
C ARG A 103 -22.98 28.17 20.55
N ARG A 104 -22.05 27.67 21.35
CA ARG A 104 -21.11 28.53 22.06
C ARG A 104 -20.15 29.14 21.05
N GLU A 105 -20.21 30.45 20.85
CA GLU A 105 -19.12 31.17 20.20
C GLU A 105 -17.90 31.12 21.12
N VAL A 106 -16.81 30.52 20.61
CA VAL A 106 -15.51 30.66 21.25
C VAL A 106 -15.08 32.10 21.02
N VAL A 107 -15.26 32.96 22.02
CA VAL A 107 -14.69 34.30 22.02
C VAL A 107 -13.17 34.14 22.08
N ARG A 108 -12.49 34.20 20.91
CA ARG A 108 -11.03 34.31 20.87
C ARG A 108 -10.67 35.70 21.39
N ARG A 109 -9.93 35.70 22.50
CA ARG A 109 -9.30 36.89 23.10
C ARG A 109 -7.95 37.15 22.47
#